data_AF-A0A9X3PBQ4-F1
#
_entry.id   AF-A0A9X3PBQ4-F1
#
_cell.length_a   1.000
_cell.length_b   1.000
_cell.length_c   1.000
_cell.angle_alpha   90.00
_cell.angle_beta   90.00
_cell.angle_gamma   90.00
#
_symmetry.space_group_name_H-M   'P 1'
#
loop_
_entity.id
_entity.type
_entity.pdbx_description
1 polymer ?
#
loop_
_entity_poly.entity_id
_entity_poly.type
_entity_poly.pdbx_seq_one_letter_code
_entity_poly.pdbx_strand_id
1 'polypeptide(L)'
;MNELAGALSPYLRQHAANPVAWRQWSAAALAEAAERDVPVLISIGYSTCHWCHVMAHESFEDKTVADSINSRFVAVKVDREERPDLDAVYMQATMAITGQGGWPMTVFAFPDGTPFFAGTYFPKSHFLRLLDAVHTAWTTQREELTHQGAAIVEASARSGPAFADVTVACPLDGPCPPAPPIRTDLLDAAAATTMASADTMNGGFGAAPKFPSVPALRFLCDAYVRTGDTALLDHVKLTAERMARGGIYDQLEGGFARYSVDAEWTVPHFEKMLYDNAELLWLYARLYGEGALFARVADETAAFLLERFSTEEGGFAAAFDADTDGVEGLTYVWTMRELESVLGEDAAWAAEVFGVDPANPNFEHGANVLELPRDPQDSARWEAVRHRLLGARRLRAQPGRDDKVVAAWNGLAIAALAEYASRTGHRDSLLAAERAAELLRRVHIGADGRLARASLAGAASEAPGILEDYAAVALGFLRLGGDWTARAQGLIEQIREHFTDFEGGFFDTAADAEALVTRPADVHDGPTASGWALAAAAMLEAFQVTGDETYKDDAWRAVARAEPVMAANPRFTAGLHAAAEALARALRTELSTGHGELSTGGNFLLPLDYPACCSR
;
A
#
# COMPACT_ATOMS: atom_id res chain seq x y z
N MET A 1 -11.76 31.46 -5.48
CA MET A 1 -12.55 30.98 -4.32
C MET A 1 -12.04 29.57 -4.01
N ASN A 2 -12.30 28.99 -2.83
CA ASN A 2 -11.96 27.59 -2.59
C ASN A 2 -12.94 26.69 -3.37
N GLU A 3 -12.43 25.72 -4.12
CA GLU A 3 -13.19 24.88 -5.05
C GLU A 3 -13.33 23.42 -4.56
N LEU A 4 -12.74 23.07 -3.42
CA LEU A 4 -12.67 21.68 -2.96
C LEU A 4 -14.00 21.10 -2.46
N ALA A 5 -15.02 21.94 -2.23
CA ALA A 5 -16.34 21.47 -1.80
C ALA A 5 -17.01 20.52 -2.82
N GLY A 6 -16.63 20.61 -4.10
CA GLY A 6 -17.14 19.76 -5.17
C GLY A 6 -16.30 18.49 -5.44
N ALA A 7 -15.21 18.26 -4.71
CA ALA A 7 -14.34 17.10 -4.92
C ALA A 7 -14.97 15.80 -4.41
N LEU A 8 -14.68 14.68 -5.07
CA LEU A 8 -15.10 13.35 -4.61
C LEU A 8 -14.29 12.93 -3.37
N SER A 9 -12.96 13.14 -3.41
CA SER A 9 -12.04 12.88 -2.31
C SER A 9 -12.52 13.45 -0.98
N PRO A 10 -12.68 12.60 0.06
CA PRO A 10 -12.90 13.06 1.43
C PRO A 10 -11.78 13.97 1.93
N TYR A 11 -10.52 13.65 1.63
CA TYR A 11 -9.36 14.47 2.00
C TYR A 11 -9.45 15.90 1.45
N LEU A 12 -9.80 16.06 0.17
CA LEU A 12 -9.94 17.39 -0.42
C LEU A 12 -11.10 18.15 0.23
N ARG A 13 -12.23 17.49 0.50
CA ARG A 13 -13.39 18.10 1.16
C ARG A 13 -13.11 18.53 2.60
N GLN A 14 -12.23 17.85 3.33
CA GLN A 14 -11.78 18.30 4.67
C GLN A 14 -11.20 19.72 4.64
N HIS A 15 -10.64 20.17 3.51
CA HIS A 15 -10.05 21.50 3.35
C HIS A 15 -10.97 22.51 2.65
N ALA A 16 -12.23 22.17 2.37
CA ALA A 16 -13.16 23.03 1.64
C ALA A 16 -13.54 24.31 2.41
N ALA A 17 -13.47 24.28 3.74
CA ALA A 17 -13.74 25.43 4.60
C ALA A 17 -12.50 26.33 4.83
N ASN A 18 -11.31 25.90 4.39
CA ASN A 18 -10.08 26.66 4.62
C ASN A 18 -10.13 28.01 3.90
N PRO A 19 -9.62 29.10 4.51
CA PRO A 19 -9.56 30.42 3.89
C PRO A 19 -8.62 30.48 2.68
N VAL A 20 -7.71 29.52 2.53
CA VAL A 20 -6.91 29.36 1.32
C VAL A 20 -7.84 29.01 0.15
N ALA A 21 -7.68 29.69 -0.99
CA ALA A 21 -8.43 29.46 -2.21
C ALA A 21 -7.87 28.22 -2.93
N TRP A 22 -8.08 27.04 -2.34
CA TRP A 22 -7.60 25.78 -2.90
C TRP A 22 -8.32 25.43 -4.21
N ARG A 23 -7.54 24.90 -5.15
CA ARG A 23 -7.99 24.24 -6.37
C ARG A 23 -7.59 22.77 -6.34
N GLN A 24 -8.28 21.95 -7.11
CA GLN A 24 -7.78 20.63 -7.48
C GLN A 24 -6.68 20.77 -8.54
N TRP A 25 -5.79 19.78 -8.63
CA TRP A 25 -4.84 19.73 -9.73
C TRP A 25 -5.59 19.65 -11.06
N SER A 26 -5.37 20.62 -11.93
CA SER A 26 -6.02 20.70 -13.24
C SER A 26 -5.26 21.63 -14.18
N ALA A 27 -5.41 21.40 -15.48
CA ALA A 27 -4.91 22.31 -16.50
C ALA A 27 -5.43 23.74 -16.31
N ALA A 28 -6.65 23.91 -15.79
CA ALA A 28 -7.22 25.23 -15.49
C ALA A 28 -6.48 25.94 -14.34
N ALA A 29 -6.11 25.23 -13.28
CA ALA A 29 -5.33 25.79 -12.18
C ALA A 29 -3.92 26.20 -12.64
N LEU A 30 -3.27 25.37 -13.46
CA LEU A 30 -1.96 25.67 -14.05
C LEU A 30 -2.02 26.87 -15.01
N ALA A 31 -3.06 26.94 -15.85
CA ALA A 31 -3.29 28.07 -16.74
C ALA A 31 -3.56 29.37 -15.97
N GLU A 32 -4.29 29.31 -14.86
CA GLU A 32 -4.49 30.48 -13.99
C GLU A 32 -3.15 30.98 -13.42
N ALA A 33 -2.27 30.07 -13.01
CA ALA A 33 -0.94 30.43 -12.49
C ALA A 33 -0.10 31.14 -13.56
N ALA A 34 -0.18 30.66 -14.81
CA ALA A 34 0.47 31.28 -15.95
C ALA A 34 -0.12 32.67 -16.27
N GLU A 35 -1.44 32.81 -16.29
CA GLU A 35 -2.12 34.09 -16.57
C GLU A 35 -1.79 35.15 -15.50
N ARG A 36 -1.71 34.73 -14.24
CA ARG A 36 -1.37 35.60 -13.10
C ARG A 36 0.13 35.87 -12.96
N ASP A 37 0.99 35.17 -13.70
CA ASP A 37 2.46 35.15 -13.53
C ASP A 37 2.89 34.91 -12.07
N VAL A 38 2.35 33.86 -11.45
CA VAL A 38 2.65 33.45 -10.08
C VAL A 38 3.01 31.97 -10.01
N PRO A 39 3.80 31.53 -9.00
CA PRO A 39 4.08 30.12 -8.82
C PRO A 39 2.84 29.34 -8.39
N VAL A 40 2.88 28.03 -8.62
CA VAL A 40 1.93 27.07 -8.07
C VAL A 40 2.46 26.60 -6.71
N LEU A 41 1.63 26.66 -5.67
CA LEU A 41 1.87 26.02 -4.38
C LEU A 41 1.05 24.73 -4.35
N ILE A 42 1.73 23.59 -4.31
CA ILE A 42 1.10 22.26 -4.29
C ILE A 42 1.26 21.68 -2.89
N SER A 43 0.14 21.25 -2.29
CA SER A 43 0.14 20.50 -1.03
C SER A 43 -0.46 19.12 -1.25
N ILE A 44 0.34 18.07 -0.99
CA ILE A 44 -0.04 16.67 -1.19
C ILE A 44 -0.16 15.95 0.15
N GLY A 45 -1.23 15.18 0.33
CA GLY A 45 -1.50 14.38 1.52
C GLY A 45 -2.68 13.43 1.31
N TYR A 46 -3.21 12.88 2.39
CA TYR A 46 -4.33 11.93 2.42
C TYR A 46 -5.12 12.08 3.73
N SER A 47 -6.33 11.52 3.77
CA SER A 47 -7.38 11.79 4.77
C SER A 47 -7.00 11.40 6.20
N THR A 48 -6.19 10.35 6.36
CA THR A 48 -5.80 9.71 7.63
C THR A 48 -4.40 10.11 8.10
N CYS A 49 -3.76 11.07 7.44
CA CYS A 49 -2.42 11.56 7.74
C CYS A 49 -2.41 12.59 8.88
N HIS A 50 -1.94 12.21 10.08
CA HIS A 50 -1.86 13.10 11.25
C HIS A 50 -1.11 14.42 10.96
N TRP A 51 0.12 14.35 10.43
CA TRP A 51 0.91 15.57 10.14
C TRP A 51 0.25 16.47 9.08
N CYS A 52 -0.59 15.90 8.22
CA CYS A 52 -1.37 16.66 7.26
C CYS A 52 -2.47 17.48 7.95
N HIS A 53 -3.12 16.92 8.98
CA HIS A 53 -4.07 17.66 9.82
C HIS A 53 -3.36 18.74 10.66
N VAL A 54 -2.21 18.41 11.27
CA VAL A 54 -1.42 19.39 12.03
C VAL A 54 -1.06 20.60 11.17
N MET A 55 -0.53 20.37 9.95
CA MET A 55 -0.22 21.45 9.02
C MET A 55 -1.46 22.27 8.63
N ALA A 56 -2.60 21.61 8.45
CA ALA A 56 -3.84 22.28 8.10
C ALA A 56 -4.33 23.21 9.22
N HIS A 57 -4.41 22.71 10.45
CA HIS A 57 -4.84 23.48 11.62
C HIS A 57 -3.88 24.62 11.95
N GLU A 58 -2.57 24.38 11.91
CA GLU A 58 -1.59 25.41 12.25
C GLU A 58 -1.48 26.51 11.18
N SER A 59 -1.57 26.13 9.90
CA SER A 59 -1.24 27.01 8.78
C SER A 59 -2.41 27.29 7.85
N PHE A 60 -3.07 26.28 7.29
CA PHE A 60 -4.04 26.49 6.21
C PHE A 60 -5.40 27.05 6.67
N GLU A 61 -5.74 26.89 7.94
CA GLU A 61 -6.92 27.50 8.58
C GLU A 61 -6.68 28.96 9.01
N ASP A 62 -5.42 29.40 9.09
CA ASP A 62 -5.08 30.75 9.51
C ASP A 62 -5.26 31.76 8.37
N LYS A 63 -6.03 32.82 8.65
CA LYS A 63 -6.33 33.87 7.67
C LYS A 63 -5.09 34.62 7.18
N THR A 64 -4.08 34.85 8.01
CA THR A 64 -2.86 35.57 7.63
C THR A 64 -2.05 34.76 6.63
N VAL A 65 -1.90 33.45 6.90
CA VAL A 65 -1.26 32.51 5.97
C VAL A 65 -2.05 32.44 4.67
N ALA A 66 -3.37 32.31 4.73
CA ALA A 66 -4.23 32.24 3.55
C ALA A 66 -4.17 33.51 2.70
N ASP A 67 -4.19 34.70 3.30
CA ASP A 67 -4.09 35.96 2.57
C ASP A 67 -2.72 36.08 1.86
N SER A 68 -1.64 35.58 2.49
CA SER A 68 -0.30 35.50 1.88
C SER A 68 -0.26 34.54 0.70
N ILE A 69 -0.86 33.35 0.84
CA ILE A 69 -0.94 32.35 -0.24
C ILE A 69 -1.78 32.89 -1.40
N ASN A 70 -3.01 33.29 -1.13
CA ASN A 70 -4.00 33.67 -2.14
C ASN A 70 -3.53 34.84 -3.01
N SER A 71 -2.79 35.78 -2.43
CA SER A 71 -2.28 36.96 -3.15
C SER A 71 -1.08 36.68 -4.04
N ARG A 72 -0.33 35.59 -3.80
CA ARG A 72 1.00 35.38 -4.40
C ARG A 72 1.18 34.05 -5.13
N PHE A 73 0.24 33.13 -4.98
CA PHE A 73 0.32 31.79 -5.53
C PHE A 73 -1.04 31.34 -6.09
N VAL A 74 -1.01 30.33 -6.95
CA VAL A 74 -2.15 29.45 -7.17
C VAL A 74 -1.98 28.23 -6.28
N ALA A 75 -2.88 28.06 -5.31
CA ALA A 75 -2.81 26.98 -4.34
C ALA A 75 -3.58 25.74 -4.86
N VAL A 76 -2.88 24.61 -4.95
CA VAL A 76 -3.39 23.32 -5.41
C VAL A 76 -3.28 22.30 -4.28
N LYS A 77 -4.39 21.61 -4.01
CA LYS A 77 -4.46 20.52 -3.03
C LYS A 77 -4.61 19.19 -3.77
N VAL A 78 -3.81 18.20 -3.40
CA VAL A 78 -3.77 16.89 -4.07
C VAL A 78 -3.96 15.79 -3.03
N ASP A 79 -4.90 14.90 -3.30
CA ASP A 79 -5.06 13.63 -2.60
C ASP A 79 -4.15 12.59 -3.26
N ARG A 80 -3.13 12.09 -2.55
CA ARG A 80 -2.22 11.07 -3.09
C ARG A 80 -2.92 9.74 -3.38
N GLU A 81 -4.05 9.46 -2.72
CA GLU A 81 -4.80 8.24 -2.96
C GLU A 81 -5.55 8.30 -4.30
N GLU A 82 -5.93 9.49 -4.77
CA GLU A 82 -6.54 9.67 -6.10
C GLU A 82 -5.48 9.96 -7.18
N ARG A 83 -4.39 10.66 -6.83
CA ARG A 83 -3.31 11.04 -7.76
C ARG A 83 -1.92 10.60 -7.26
N PRO A 84 -1.67 9.28 -7.16
CA PRO A 84 -0.36 8.74 -6.77
C PRO A 84 0.73 9.06 -7.79
N ASP A 85 0.36 9.34 -9.03
CA ASP A 85 1.24 9.80 -10.10
C ASP A 85 1.88 11.16 -9.77
N LEU A 86 1.08 12.13 -9.33
CA LEU A 86 1.58 13.43 -8.86
C LEU A 86 2.41 13.27 -7.59
N ASP A 87 1.96 12.43 -6.66
CA ASP A 87 2.68 12.11 -5.44
C ASP A 87 4.09 11.57 -5.74
N ALA A 88 4.21 10.60 -6.65
CA ALA A 88 5.49 10.01 -7.02
C ALA A 88 6.45 11.04 -7.65
N VAL A 89 5.98 11.83 -8.63
CA VAL A 89 6.79 12.87 -9.29
C VAL A 89 7.33 13.87 -8.27
N TYR A 90 6.47 14.36 -7.38
CA TYR A 90 6.86 15.38 -6.43
C TYR A 90 7.61 14.83 -5.21
N MET A 91 7.38 13.56 -4.83
CA MET A 91 8.18 12.88 -3.80
C MET A 91 9.61 12.70 -4.27
N GLN A 92 9.82 12.27 -5.53
CA GLN A 92 11.15 12.18 -6.14
C GLN A 92 11.87 13.52 -6.11
N ALA A 93 11.19 14.61 -6.51
CA ALA A 93 11.74 15.96 -6.43
C ALA A 93 12.08 16.36 -4.98
N THR A 94 11.21 16.04 -4.02
CA THR A 94 11.43 16.33 -2.59
C THR A 94 12.64 15.59 -2.04
N MET A 95 12.79 14.32 -2.37
CA MET A 95 13.96 13.52 -2.00
C MET A 95 15.24 14.04 -2.66
N ALA A 96 15.19 14.47 -3.92
CA ALA A 96 16.33 15.06 -4.62
C ALA A 96 16.78 16.38 -3.98
N ILE A 97 15.85 17.17 -3.44
CA ILE A 97 16.13 18.47 -2.80
C ILE A 97 16.58 18.30 -1.35
N THR A 98 15.90 17.45 -0.57
CA THR A 98 16.05 17.41 0.89
C THR A 98 16.79 16.16 1.40
N GLY A 99 16.98 15.15 0.55
CA GLY A 99 17.53 13.84 0.92
C GLY A 99 16.54 12.91 1.64
N GLN A 100 15.35 13.39 1.98
CA GLN A 100 14.29 12.62 2.65
C GLN A 100 12.92 12.93 2.03
N GLY A 101 11.93 12.07 2.29
CA GLY A 101 10.57 12.22 1.81
C GLY A 101 9.57 12.15 2.96
N GLY A 102 8.30 12.46 2.67
CA GLY A 102 7.21 12.30 3.63
C GLY A 102 6.03 13.23 3.37
N TRP A 103 4.95 12.99 4.09
CA TRP A 103 3.73 13.80 4.04
C TRP A 103 3.52 14.56 5.36
N PRO A 104 2.90 15.76 5.33
CA PRO A 104 2.41 16.47 4.15
C PRO A 104 3.57 16.96 3.28
N MET A 105 3.37 16.94 1.96
CA MET A 105 4.35 17.46 1.01
C MET A 105 3.96 18.89 0.63
N THR A 106 4.94 19.80 0.63
CA THR A 106 4.78 21.20 0.25
C THR A 106 5.75 21.52 -0.89
N VAL A 107 5.21 21.78 -2.07
CA VAL A 107 6.00 22.00 -3.29
C VAL A 107 5.68 23.36 -3.91
N PHE A 108 6.71 24.05 -4.36
CA PHE A 108 6.56 25.23 -5.21
C PHE A 108 7.03 24.88 -6.62
N ALA A 109 6.14 25.13 -7.58
CA ALA A 109 6.34 24.77 -8.98
C ALA A 109 6.06 25.94 -9.92
N PHE A 110 6.65 25.88 -11.10
CA PHE A 110 6.29 26.75 -12.22
C PHE A 110 4.87 26.42 -12.72
N PRO A 111 4.22 27.32 -13.49
CA PRO A 111 2.90 27.07 -14.08
C PRO A 111 2.82 25.84 -15.00
N ASP A 112 3.95 25.31 -15.46
CA ASP A 112 4.01 24.05 -16.22
C ASP A 112 4.12 22.80 -15.33
N GLY A 113 4.11 22.97 -14.00
CA GLY A 113 4.24 21.88 -13.02
C GLY A 113 5.67 21.56 -12.59
N THR A 114 6.70 22.16 -13.21
CA THR A 114 8.11 21.90 -12.88
C THR A 114 8.44 22.36 -11.45
N PRO A 115 8.87 21.47 -10.54
CA PRO A 115 9.22 21.86 -9.17
C PRO A 115 10.54 22.64 -9.14
N PHE A 116 10.60 23.71 -8.35
CA PHE A 116 11.86 24.43 -8.07
C PHE A 116 12.18 24.47 -6.57
N PHE A 117 11.24 24.13 -5.70
CA PHE A 117 11.46 23.94 -4.27
C PHE A 117 10.46 22.93 -3.72
N ALA A 118 10.89 22.10 -2.77
CA ALA A 118 10.01 21.19 -2.05
C ALA A 118 10.49 20.94 -0.62
N GLY A 119 9.56 20.51 0.22
CA GLY A 119 9.81 20.03 1.58
C GLY A 119 8.57 19.34 2.13
N THR A 120 8.64 18.91 3.39
CA THR A 120 7.52 18.22 4.05
C THR A 120 6.71 19.19 4.91
N TYR A 121 6.73 18.99 6.23
CA TYR A 121 6.07 19.83 7.21
C TYR A 121 6.87 21.10 7.50
N PHE A 122 6.18 22.24 7.56
CA PHE A 122 6.77 23.52 7.97
C PHE A 122 5.92 24.14 9.09
N PRO A 123 6.48 24.40 10.28
CA PRO A 123 5.78 25.16 11.31
C PRO A 123 5.33 26.53 10.78
N LYS A 124 4.16 27.01 11.20
CA LYS A 124 3.51 28.24 10.67
C LYS A 124 4.46 29.42 10.46
N SER A 125 5.30 29.73 11.45
CA SER A 125 6.21 30.89 11.38
C SER A 125 7.32 30.71 10.34
N HIS A 126 7.76 29.48 10.11
CA HIS A 126 8.74 29.14 9.07
C HIS A 126 8.07 29.18 7.71
N PHE A 127 6.84 28.68 7.63
CA PHE A 127 6.07 28.65 6.40
C PHE A 127 5.78 30.07 5.86
N LEU A 128 5.40 31.02 6.71
CA LEU A 128 5.25 32.44 6.28
C LEU A 128 6.54 33.03 5.70
N ARG A 129 7.69 32.79 6.35
CA ARG A 129 8.99 33.26 5.84
C ARG A 129 9.36 32.58 4.52
N LEU A 130 9.02 31.31 4.36
CA LEU A 130 9.21 30.58 3.11
C LEU A 130 8.36 31.17 1.98
N LEU A 131 7.08 31.48 2.23
CA LEU A 131 6.20 32.13 1.26
C LEU A 131 6.75 33.50 0.82
N ASP A 132 7.28 34.31 1.75
CA ASP A 132 7.94 35.58 1.44
C ASP A 132 9.21 35.38 0.60
N ALA A 133 10.04 34.40 0.96
CA ALA A 133 11.29 34.11 0.28
C ALA A 133 11.05 33.61 -1.15
N VAL A 134 10.11 32.68 -1.35
CA VAL A 134 9.74 32.17 -2.68
C VAL A 134 9.18 33.28 -3.55
N HIS A 135 8.27 34.12 -3.03
CA HIS A 135 7.73 35.25 -3.79
C HIS A 135 8.82 36.28 -4.18
N THR A 136 9.77 36.54 -3.28
CA THR A 136 10.91 37.43 -3.57
C THR A 136 11.80 36.80 -4.65
N ALA A 137 12.12 35.52 -4.56
CA ALA A 137 12.92 34.82 -5.57
C ALA A 137 12.20 34.79 -6.93
N TRP A 138 10.89 34.54 -6.94
CA TRP A 138 10.04 34.57 -8.14
C TRP A 138 10.15 35.91 -8.88
N THR A 139 10.08 37.02 -8.15
CA THR A 139 10.07 38.38 -8.72
C THR A 139 11.46 38.95 -9.03
N THR A 140 12.50 38.53 -8.29
CA THR A 140 13.85 39.15 -8.37
C THR A 140 14.94 38.22 -8.92
N GLN A 141 14.74 36.91 -8.87
CA GLN A 141 15.75 35.88 -9.15
C GLN A 141 15.17 34.76 -10.04
N ARG A 142 14.33 35.15 -11.01
CA ARG A 142 13.64 34.23 -11.93
C ARG A 142 14.57 33.21 -12.59
N GLU A 143 15.69 33.68 -13.14
CA GLU A 143 16.65 32.86 -13.88
C GLU A 143 17.30 31.79 -12.99
N GLU A 144 17.62 32.15 -11.75
CA GLU A 144 18.14 31.21 -10.76
C GLU A 144 17.14 30.12 -10.42
N LEU A 145 15.85 30.46 -10.25
CA LEU A 145 14.79 29.46 -10.06
C LEU A 145 14.65 28.53 -11.28
N THR A 146 14.80 29.05 -12.49
CA THR A 146 14.75 28.22 -13.71
C THR A 146 15.92 27.24 -13.75
N HIS A 147 17.13 27.67 -13.41
CA HIS A 147 18.28 26.78 -13.29
C HIS A 147 18.10 25.72 -12.20
N GLN A 148 17.56 26.11 -11.03
CA GLN A 148 17.25 25.17 -9.95
C GLN A 148 16.20 24.14 -10.38
N GLY A 149 15.11 24.56 -11.01
CA GLY A 149 14.09 23.65 -11.53
C GLY A 149 14.65 22.65 -12.55
N ALA A 150 15.46 23.13 -13.51
CA ALA A 150 16.12 22.26 -14.48
C ALA A 150 17.06 21.24 -13.81
N ALA A 151 17.83 21.68 -12.80
CA ALA A 151 18.71 20.80 -12.03
C ALA A 151 17.92 19.76 -11.23
N ILE A 152 16.77 20.11 -10.66
CA ILE A 152 15.89 19.17 -9.94
C ILE A 152 15.32 18.13 -10.90
N VAL A 153 14.85 18.54 -12.08
CA VAL A 153 14.35 17.59 -13.10
C VAL A 153 15.46 16.65 -13.57
N GLU A 154 16.65 17.18 -13.86
CA GLU A 154 17.79 16.38 -14.28
C GLU A 154 18.28 15.45 -13.16
N ALA A 155 18.27 15.90 -11.90
CA ALA A 155 18.57 15.07 -10.74
C ALA A 155 17.52 13.96 -10.58
N SER A 156 16.24 14.29 -10.66
CA SER A 156 15.14 13.31 -10.54
C SER A 156 15.20 12.25 -11.64
N ALA A 157 15.52 12.65 -12.88
CA ALA A 157 15.70 11.73 -14.00
C ALA A 157 16.96 10.84 -13.84
N ARG A 158 18.06 11.37 -13.30
CA ARG A 158 19.30 10.60 -13.03
C ARG A 158 19.22 9.72 -11.78
N SER A 159 18.36 10.07 -10.83
CA SER A 159 18.07 9.29 -9.64
C SER A 159 17.10 8.13 -9.89
N GLY A 160 16.56 8.02 -11.11
CA GLY A 160 15.79 6.85 -11.52
C GLY A 160 16.61 5.56 -11.48
N PRO A 161 15.98 4.39 -11.28
CA PRO A 161 16.70 3.13 -11.21
C PRO A 161 17.40 2.81 -12.54
N ALA A 162 18.61 2.27 -12.50
CA ALA A 162 19.27 1.75 -13.69
C ALA A 162 18.61 0.44 -14.11
N PHE A 163 17.88 0.44 -15.23
CA PHE A 163 17.23 -0.75 -15.79
C PHE A 163 18.11 -1.44 -16.83
N ALA A 164 17.99 -2.76 -16.94
CA ALA A 164 18.65 -3.52 -18.00
C ALA A 164 17.89 -3.38 -19.32
N ASP A 165 18.63 -3.25 -20.43
CA ASP A 165 18.06 -3.36 -21.77
C ASP A 165 17.87 -4.84 -22.13
N VAL A 166 16.62 -5.31 -22.08
CA VAL A 166 16.26 -6.68 -22.45
C VAL A 166 15.76 -6.79 -23.90
N THR A 167 15.68 -5.68 -24.65
CA THR A 167 15.25 -5.69 -26.06
C THR A 167 16.29 -6.27 -27.00
N VAL A 168 17.58 -6.21 -26.65
CA VAL A 168 18.67 -6.81 -27.45
C VAL A 168 18.46 -8.31 -27.67
N ALA A 169 17.67 -8.97 -26.82
CA ALA A 169 17.27 -10.36 -26.97
C ALA A 169 16.01 -10.57 -27.83
N CYS A 170 15.22 -9.54 -28.12
CA CYS A 170 13.96 -9.61 -28.88
C CYS A 170 14.11 -8.98 -30.28
N PRO A 171 13.78 -9.70 -31.37
CA PRO A 171 13.78 -9.11 -32.70
C PRO A 171 12.69 -8.02 -32.83
N LEU A 172 13.03 -6.88 -33.44
CA LEU A 172 12.11 -5.75 -33.68
C LEU A 172 10.88 -6.15 -34.51
N ASP A 173 11.05 -7.13 -35.41
CA ASP A 173 10.00 -7.65 -36.29
C ASP A 173 9.87 -9.17 -36.12
N GLY A 174 9.39 -9.62 -34.96
CA GLY A 174 9.12 -11.04 -34.69
C GLY A 174 8.76 -11.34 -33.24
N PRO A 175 8.27 -12.54 -32.93
CA PRO A 175 8.07 -12.93 -31.54
C PRO A 175 9.43 -13.00 -30.82
N CYS A 176 9.48 -12.46 -29.61
CA CYS A 176 10.63 -12.62 -28.73
C CYS A 176 10.96 -14.11 -28.53
N PRO A 177 12.25 -14.47 -28.36
CA PRO A 177 12.60 -15.82 -27.94
C PRO A 177 12.02 -16.12 -26.55
N PRO A 178 11.78 -17.41 -26.23
CA PRO A 178 11.34 -17.82 -24.90
C PRO A 178 12.28 -17.34 -23.80
N ALA A 179 11.72 -17.04 -22.63
CA ALA A 179 12.47 -16.64 -21.45
C ALA A 179 13.55 -17.67 -21.05
N PRO A 180 14.83 -17.25 -20.85
CA PRO A 180 15.84 -18.13 -20.27
C PRO A 180 15.58 -18.38 -18.78
N PRO A 181 16.22 -19.39 -18.16
CA PRO A 181 16.05 -19.66 -16.74
C PRO A 181 16.49 -18.51 -15.83
N ILE A 182 15.73 -18.27 -14.75
CA ILE A 182 16.09 -17.31 -13.70
C ILE A 182 17.36 -17.77 -12.97
N ARG A 183 18.25 -16.82 -12.68
CA ARG A 183 19.48 -17.01 -11.92
C ARG A 183 19.19 -17.21 -10.43
N THR A 184 19.07 -18.46 -10.00
CA THR A 184 18.75 -18.79 -8.60
C THR A 184 19.83 -18.36 -7.61
N ASP A 185 21.07 -18.21 -8.05
CA ASP A 185 22.17 -17.67 -7.25
C ASP A 185 21.95 -16.21 -6.82
N LEU A 186 21.30 -15.41 -7.68
CA LEU A 186 20.90 -14.03 -7.32
C LEU A 186 19.76 -14.04 -6.31
N LEU A 187 18.82 -14.97 -6.41
CA LEU A 187 17.72 -15.13 -5.45
C LEU A 187 18.24 -15.56 -4.07
N ASP A 188 19.21 -16.47 -4.03
CA ASP A 188 19.86 -16.88 -2.77
C ASP A 188 20.61 -15.70 -2.12
N ALA A 189 21.32 -14.90 -2.90
CA ALA A 189 22.00 -13.69 -2.41
C ALA A 189 21.01 -12.62 -1.92
N ALA A 190 19.87 -12.44 -2.61
CA ALA A 190 18.81 -11.54 -2.22
C ALA A 190 18.14 -11.96 -0.89
N ALA A 191 17.87 -13.25 -0.71
CA ALA A 191 17.34 -13.80 0.54
C ALA A 191 18.33 -13.59 1.70
N ALA A 192 19.62 -13.88 1.48
CA ALA A 192 20.67 -13.64 2.48
C ALA A 192 20.80 -12.16 2.86
N THR A 193 20.73 -11.25 1.87
CA THR A 193 20.79 -9.80 2.10
C THR A 193 19.57 -9.30 2.87
N THR A 194 18.38 -9.80 2.54
CA THR A 194 17.14 -9.47 3.26
C THR A 194 17.23 -9.94 4.72
N MET A 195 17.70 -11.18 4.95
CA MET A 195 17.91 -11.75 6.28
C MET A 195 19.02 -11.04 7.08
N ALA A 196 19.98 -10.39 6.44
CA ALA A 196 20.98 -9.59 7.15
C ALA A 196 20.37 -8.35 7.86
N SER A 197 19.19 -7.91 7.43
CA SER A 197 18.42 -6.84 8.08
C SER A 197 17.37 -7.34 9.08
N ALA A 198 17.23 -8.67 9.25
CA ALA A 198 16.26 -9.28 10.14
C ALA A 198 16.52 -8.92 11.61
N ASP A 199 15.48 -8.48 12.31
CA ASP A 199 15.48 -8.42 13.76
C ASP A 199 15.17 -9.81 14.31
N THR A 200 16.19 -10.47 14.86
CA THR A 200 16.09 -11.84 15.38
C THR A 200 15.45 -11.92 16.77
N MET A 201 15.21 -10.79 17.43
CA MET A 201 14.60 -10.73 18.76
C MET A 201 13.10 -10.42 18.66
N ASN A 202 12.77 -9.37 17.91
CA ASN A 202 11.41 -8.83 17.81
C ASN A 202 10.75 -9.09 16.44
N GLY A 203 11.42 -9.77 15.51
CA GLY A 203 10.90 -9.98 14.16
C GLY A 203 10.83 -8.69 13.32
N GLY A 204 10.53 -8.85 12.04
CA GLY A 204 10.58 -7.78 11.04
C GLY A 204 12.01 -7.40 10.68
N PHE A 205 12.15 -6.21 10.10
CA PHE A 205 13.41 -5.75 9.52
C PHE A 205 13.82 -4.39 10.07
N GLY A 206 15.11 -4.23 10.38
CA GLY A 206 15.68 -2.98 10.86
C GLY A 206 15.24 -2.61 12.29
N ALA A 207 15.37 -1.33 12.59
CA ALA A 207 15.02 -0.75 13.89
C ALA A 207 13.65 -0.04 13.83
N ALA A 208 13.33 0.72 14.88
CA ALA A 208 12.16 1.60 14.92
C ALA A 208 12.28 2.79 13.93
N PRO A 209 11.18 3.26 13.30
CA PRO A 209 9.85 2.65 13.29
C PRO A 209 9.80 1.37 12.44
N LYS A 210 8.92 0.43 12.78
CA LYS A 210 8.79 -0.86 12.10
C LYS A 210 7.50 -1.03 11.30
N PHE A 211 7.66 -1.44 10.04
CA PHE A 211 6.58 -1.78 9.12
C PHE A 211 6.53 -3.29 8.87
N PRO A 212 5.33 -3.89 8.75
CA PRO A 212 5.18 -5.34 8.49
C PRO A 212 5.97 -5.86 7.28
N SER A 213 6.11 -5.04 6.22
CA SER A 213 6.88 -5.37 5.01
C SER A 213 6.49 -6.72 4.40
N VAL A 214 5.19 -6.94 4.17
CA VAL A 214 4.66 -8.22 3.68
C VAL A 214 5.29 -8.69 2.35
N PRO A 215 5.64 -7.83 1.37
CA PRO A 215 6.36 -8.26 0.18
C PRO A 215 7.69 -9.00 0.50
N ALA A 216 8.44 -8.51 1.49
CA ALA A 216 9.66 -9.16 1.95
C ALA A 216 9.38 -10.52 2.61
N LEU A 217 8.36 -10.59 3.47
CA LEU A 217 7.95 -11.85 4.10
C LEU A 217 7.48 -12.88 3.08
N ARG A 218 6.72 -12.45 2.06
CA ARG A 218 6.29 -13.28 0.93
C ARG A 218 7.48 -13.82 0.14
N PHE A 219 8.46 -12.97 -0.17
CA PHE A 219 9.68 -13.43 -0.82
C PHE A 219 10.42 -14.49 0.02
N LEU A 220 10.56 -14.29 1.33
CA LEU A 220 11.20 -15.28 2.20
C LEU A 220 10.42 -16.62 2.25
N CYS A 221 9.08 -16.57 2.24
CA CYS A 221 8.23 -17.75 2.09
C CYS A 221 8.50 -18.49 0.76
N ASP A 222 8.56 -17.75 -0.34
CA ASP A 222 8.81 -18.31 -1.68
C ASP A 222 10.22 -18.91 -1.81
N ALA A 223 11.22 -18.22 -1.25
CA ALA A 223 12.60 -18.71 -1.18
C ALA A 223 12.72 -19.97 -0.30
N TYR A 224 11.99 -20.04 0.82
CA TYR A 224 11.90 -21.25 1.64
C TYR A 224 11.35 -22.44 0.85
N VAL A 225 10.27 -22.26 0.09
CA VAL A 225 9.70 -23.34 -0.74
C VAL A 225 10.74 -23.89 -1.72
N ARG A 226 11.53 -23.02 -2.37
CA ARG A 226 12.58 -23.43 -3.33
C ARG A 226 13.77 -24.11 -2.66
N THR A 227 14.28 -23.53 -1.56
CA THR A 227 15.57 -23.91 -0.95
C THR A 227 15.43 -24.96 0.15
N GLY A 228 14.33 -24.95 0.89
CA GLY A 228 14.14 -25.70 2.13
C GLY A 228 14.87 -25.10 3.34
N ASP A 229 15.42 -23.89 3.26
CA ASP A 229 16.10 -23.24 4.38
C ASP A 229 15.11 -22.77 5.46
N THR A 230 15.05 -23.52 6.55
CA THR A 230 14.09 -23.25 7.64
C THR A 230 14.32 -21.93 8.34
N ALA A 231 15.53 -21.35 8.28
CA ALA A 231 15.82 -20.05 8.90
C ALA A 231 14.95 -18.93 8.31
N LEU A 232 14.59 -19.03 7.02
CA LEU A 232 13.72 -18.07 6.35
C LEU A 232 12.29 -18.14 6.92
N LEU A 233 11.73 -19.35 7.01
CA LEU A 233 10.40 -19.56 7.55
C LEU A 233 10.33 -19.23 9.04
N ASP A 234 11.35 -19.58 9.82
CA ASP A 234 11.42 -19.28 11.25
C ASP A 234 11.38 -17.78 11.50
N HIS A 235 12.05 -16.98 10.67
CA HIS A 235 11.98 -15.52 10.78
C HIS A 235 10.60 -14.96 10.37
N VAL A 236 9.97 -15.52 9.33
CA VAL A 236 8.59 -15.14 8.96
C VAL A 236 7.62 -15.43 10.11
N LYS A 237 7.72 -16.61 10.73
CA LYS A 237 6.89 -17.00 11.88
C LYS A 237 7.14 -16.11 13.09
N LEU A 238 8.40 -15.83 13.41
CA LEU A 238 8.76 -14.90 14.49
C LEU A 238 8.14 -13.52 14.24
N THR A 239 8.25 -13.01 13.02
CA THR A 239 7.70 -11.70 12.64
C THR A 239 6.19 -11.66 12.79
N ALA A 240 5.49 -12.66 12.25
CA ALA A 240 4.04 -12.79 12.38
C ALA A 240 3.62 -12.94 13.86
N GLU A 241 4.30 -13.78 14.65
CA GLU A 241 3.98 -13.94 16.07
C GLU A 241 4.16 -12.62 16.84
N ARG A 242 5.24 -11.89 16.58
CA ARG A 242 5.53 -10.63 17.27
C ARG A 242 4.50 -9.55 16.94
N MET A 243 4.11 -9.42 15.67
CA MET A 243 3.04 -8.51 15.28
C MET A 243 1.69 -8.89 15.91
N ALA A 244 1.32 -10.18 15.89
CA ALA A 244 0.07 -10.65 16.46
C ALA A 244 -0.03 -10.46 17.99
N ARG A 245 1.10 -10.51 18.69
CA ARG A 245 1.18 -10.34 20.15
C ARG A 245 1.38 -8.89 20.59
N GLY A 246 1.86 -8.02 19.70
CA GLY A 246 2.05 -6.59 19.97
C GLY A 246 0.77 -5.77 19.88
N GLY A 247 0.90 -4.47 20.12
CA GLY A 247 -0.21 -3.51 20.01
C GLY A 247 -0.51 -3.05 18.58
N ILE A 248 0.34 -3.40 17.60
CA ILE A 248 0.01 -3.23 16.18
C ILE A 248 -1.21 -4.06 15.76
N TYR A 249 -1.44 -5.20 16.41
CA TYR A 249 -2.66 -5.99 16.25
C TYR A 249 -3.71 -5.57 17.28
N ASP A 250 -4.92 -5.27 16.84
CA ASP A 250 -6.00 -4.89 17.75
C ASP A 250 -6.52 -6.11 18.52
N GLN A 251 -6.05 -6.27 19.75
CA GLN A 251 -6.36 -7.41 20.60
C GLN A 251 -7.86 -7.57 20.95
N LEU A 252 -8.69 -6.53 20.74
CA LEU A 252 -10.11 -6.56 21.05
C LEU A 252 -11.00 -6.90 19.86
N GLU A 253 -10.63 -6.49 18.65
CA GLU A 253 -11.51 -6.60 17.46
C GLU A 253 -10.82 -7.17 16.23
N GLY A 254 -9.51 -7.39 16.29
CA GLY A 254 -8.71 -7.81 15.16
C GLY A 254 -8.40 -6.68 14.18
N GLY A 255 -7.66 -7.05 13.15
CA GLY A 255 -7.07 -6.11 12.22
C GLY A 255 -5.82 -5.43 12.75
N PHE A 256 -5.04 -4.92 11.82
CA PHE A 256 -3.73 -4.33 12.06
C PHE A 256 -3.75 -2.83 11.79
N ALA A 257 -3.05 -2.12 12.67
CA ALA A 257 -2.56 -0.79 12.39
C ALA A 257 -1.38 -0.85 11.40
N ARG A 258 -1.10 0.27 10.74
CA ARG A 258 -0.16 0.32 9.62
C ARG A 258 1.29 0.00 9.99
N TYR A 259 1.78 0.55 11.10
CA TYR A 259 3.16 0.37 11.55
C TYR A 259 3.33 0.69 13.04
N SER A 260 4.44 0.23 13.62
CA SER A 260 4.83 0.53 15.01
C SER A 260 5.89 1.63 15.06
N VAL A 261 5.79 2.53 16.04
CA VAL A 261 6.83 3.54 16.29
C VAL A 261 8.04 2.97 17.03
N ASP A 262 7.90 1.79 17.63
CA ASP A 262 8.96 1.07 18.34
C ASP A 262 9.35 -0.22 17.62
N ALA A 263 10.39 -0.89 18.14
CA ALA A 263 10.91 -2.13 17.58
C ALA A 263 10.16 -3.38 18.07
N GLU A 264 9.40 -3.26 19.15
CA GLU A 264 8.72 -4.34 19.87
C GLU A 264 7.32 -4.63 19.32
N TRP A 265 6.81 -3.76 18.43
CA TRP A 265 5.45 -3.76 17.89
C TRP A 265 4.37 -3.32 18.90
N THR A 266 4.76 -2.55 19.92
CA THR A 266 3.88 -2.16 21.02
C THR A 266 3.00 -0.97 20.68
N VAL A 267 3.57 0.15 20.25
CA VAL A 267 2.85 1.40 20.00
C VAL A 267 2.66 1.62 18.50
N PRO A 268 1.44 1.47 17.96
CA PRO A 268 1.18 1.73 16.57
C PRO A 268 0.96 3.22 16.27
N HIS A 269 1.10 3.58 14.99
CA HIS A 269 0.25 4.63 14.44
C HIS A 269 -1.11 4.01 14.11
N PHE A 270 -2.17 4.47 14.78
CA PHE A 270 -3.46 3.77 14.87
C PHE A 270 -4.29 3.74 13.57
N GLU A 271 -3.75 4.29 12.49
CA GLU A 271 -4.29 4.18 11.14
C GLU A 271 -4.40 2.70 10.73
N LYS A 272 -5.57 2.30 10.20
CA LYS A 272 -5.79 0.95 9.68
C LYS A 272 -6.14 1.02 8.20
N MET A 273 -5.27 0.49 7.35
CA MET A 273 -5.44 0.53 5.90
C MET A 273 -5.96 -0.81 5.38
N LEU A 274 -6.77 -0.76 4.33
CA LEU A 274 -7.28 -1.97 3.67
C LEU A 274 -6.14 -2.82 3.12
N TYR A 275 -5.16 -2.21 2.46
CA TYR A 275 -4.06 -2.95 1.82
C TYR A 275 -3.19 -3.67 2.86
N ASP A 276 -2.90 -3.05 4.02
CA ASP A 276 -2.11 -3.67 5.08
C ASP A 276 -2.84 -4.91 5.63
N ASN A 277 -4.13 -4.77 5.88
CA ASN A 277 -4.96 -5.86 6.40
C ASN A 277 -5.18 -6.98 5.36
N ALA A 278 -5.27 -6.65 4.08
CA ALA A 278 -5.34 -7.63 3.00
C ALA A 278 -4.03 -8.44 2.88
N GLU A 279 -2.89 -7.77 2.82
CA GLU A 279 -1.57 -8.41 2.74
C GLU A 279 -1.27 -9.24 3.99
N LEU A 280 -1.62 -8.75 5.19
CA LEU A 280 -1.47 -9.51 6.42
C LEU A 280 -2.44 -10.70 6.47
N LEU A 281 -3.69 -10.56 6.02
CA LEU A 281 -4.59 -11.71 5.90
C LEU A 281 -3.98 -12.78 4.99
N TRP A 282 -3.42 -12.39 3.85
CA TRP A 282 -2.71 -13.33 2.97
C TRP A 282 -1.58 -14.05 3.72
N LEU A 283 -0.74 -13.33 4.46
CA LEU A 283 0.36 -13.91 5.23
C LEU A 283 -0.12 -14.88 6.32
N TYR A 284 -1.08 -14.48 7.15
CA TYR A 284 -1.59 -15.34 8.21
C TYR A 284 -2.38 -16.53 7.68
N ALA A 285 -3.09 -16.39 6.55
CA ALA A 285 -3.71 -17.51 5.86
C ALA A 285 -2.66 -18.54 5.41
N ARG A 286 -1.48 -18.10 4.95
CA ARG A 286 -0.36 -18.98 4.59
C ARG A 286 0.23 -19.71 5.80
N LEU A 287 0.22 -19.08 6.96
CA LEU A 287 0.68 -19.63 8.24
C LEU A 287 -0.42 -20.34 9.03
N TYR A 288 -1.64 -20.45 8.50
CA TYR A 288 -2.82 -20.94 9.24
C TYR A 288 -2.59 -22.31 9.89
N GLY A 289 -1.89 -23.21 9.21
CA GLY A 289 -1.57 -24.55 9.72
C GLY A 289 -0.37 -24.63 10.66
N GLU A 290 0.36 -23.53 10.87
CA GLU A 290 1.61 -23.52 11.65
C GLU A 290 1.38 -23.30 13.15
N GLY A 291 0.18 -22.92 13.57
CA GLY A 291 -0.16 -22.76 14.98
C GLY A 291 -1.50 -22.05 15.22
N ALA A 292 -2.08 -22.29 16.40
CA ALA A 292 -3.38 -21.72 16.78
C ALA A 292 -3.39 -20.19 16.78
N LEU A 293 -2.26 -19.55 17.10
CA LEU A 293 -2.10 -18.10 17.03
C LEU A 293 -2.36 -17.57 15.61
N PHE A 294 -1.72 -18.18 14.61
CA PHE A 294 -1.83 -17.72 13.22
C PHE A 294 -3.23 -17.97 12.65
N ALA A 295 -3.83 -19.12 12.97
CA ALA A 295 -5.22 -19.41 12.59
C ALA A 295 -6.18 -18.36 13.17
N ARG A 296 -6.10 -18.08 14.47
CA ARG A 296 -6.92 -17.06 15.14
C ARG A 296 -6.77 -15.69 14.47
N VAL A 297 -5.54 -15.27 14.21
CA VAL A 297 -5.27 -13.94 13.63
C VAL A 297 -5.77 -13.86 12.19
N ALA A 298 -5.66 -14.93 11.40
CA ALA A 298 -6.26 -14.99 10.07
C ALA A 298 -7.79 -14.86 10.13
N ASP A 299 -8.44 -15.62 11.02
CA ASP A 299 -9.90 -15.61 11.19
C ASP A 299 -10.40 -14.23 11.64
N GLU A 300 -9.78 -13.65 12.65
CA GLU A 300 -10.14 -12.34 13.19
C GLU A 300 -9.84 -11.21 12.20
N THR A 301 -8.77 -11.30 11.40
CA THR A 301 -8.48 -10.31 10.34
C THR A 301 -9.48 -10.41 9.19
N ALA A 302 -9.85 -11.62 8.77
CA ALA A 302 -10.91 -11.81 7.78
C ALA A 302 -12.26 -11.26 8.28
N ALA A 303 -12.62 -11.55 9.54
CA ALA A 303 -13.82 -10.98 10.16
C ALA A 303 -13.75 -9.44 10.22
N PHE A 304 -12.61 -8.87 10.58
CA PHE A 304 -12.41 -7.42 10.61
C PHE A 304 -12.64 -6.77 9.24
N LEU A 305 -12.10 -7.35 8.15
CA LEU A 305 -12.36 -6.88 6.79
C LEU A 305 -13.86 -6.90 6.46
N LEU A 306 -14.55 -8.00 6.77
CA LEU A 306 -15.97 -8.17 6.49
C LEU A 306 -16.85 -7.23 7.32
N GLU A 307 -16.56 -7.07 8.61
CA GLU A 307 -17.40 -6.31 9.54
C GLU A 307 -17.15 -4.80 9.51
N ARG A 308 -15.90 -4.38 9.25
CA ARG A 308 -15.50 -2.97 9.41
C ARG A 308 -15.21 -2.29 8.07
N PHE A 309 -14.57 -2.97 7.14
CA PHE A 309 -14.23 -2.39 5.84
C PHE A 309 -15.35 -2.47 4.81
N SER A 310 -16.30 -3.40 4.91
CA SER A 310 -17.39 -3.51 3.93
C SER A 310 -18.15 -2.19 3.75
N THR A 311 -18.41 -1.82 2.50
CA THR A 311 -19.25 -0.68 2.11
C THR A 311 -20.64 -1.15 1.67
N GLU A 312 -21.61 -0.24 1.61
CA GLU A 312 -22.97 -0.56 1.16
C GLU A 312 -23.02 -0.96 -0.33
N GLU A 313 -22.05 -0.51 -1.12
CA GLU A 313 -21.92 -0.80 -2.55
C GLU A 313 -21.37 -2.21 -2.82
N GLY A 314 -20.85 -2.89 -1.80
CA GLY A 314 -20.32 -4.25 -1.87
C GLY A 314 -18.80 -4.35 -1.99
N GLY A 315 -18.07 -3.23 -1.90
CA GLY A 315 -16.61 -3.20 -1.85
C GLY A 315 -16.09 -3.05 -0.43
N PHE A 316 -14.82 -2.66 -0.32
CA PHE A 316 -14.14 -2.35 0.93
C PHE A 316 -13.65 -0.91 0.93
N ALA A 317 -13.90 -0.22 2.04
CA ALA A 317 -13.43 1.11 2.36
C ALA A 317 -11.90 1.18 2.35
N ALA A 318 -11.35 2.38 2.19
CA ALA A 318 -9.92 2.62 2.07
C ALA A 318 -9.20 2.44 3.40
N ALA A 319 -9.71 3.10 4.44
CA ALA A 319 -8.97 3.27 5.70
C ALA A 319 -9.86 3.65 6.90
N PHE A 320 -9.26 3.53 8.09
CA PHE A 320 -9.68 4.21 9.32
C PHE A 320 -8.60 5.18 9.78
N ASP A 321 -9.03 6.37 10.22
CA ASP A 321 -8.16 7.42 10.73
C ASP A 321 -7.40 6.99 12.00
N ALA A 322 -6.18 7.49 12.15
CA ALA A 322 -5.39 7.34 13.37
C ALA A 322 -5.98 8.20 14.51
N ASP A 323 -6.56 9.35 14.15
CA ASP A 323 -7.09 10.33 15.09
C ASP A 323 -8.58 10.13 15.32
N THR A 324 -9.02 10.40 16.55
CA THR A 324 -10.44 10.51 16.89
C THR A 324 -10.61 11.77 17.72
N ASP A 325 -11.51 12.68 17.29
CA ASP A 325 -11.65 14.01 17.86
C ASP A 325 -10.33 14.80 17.97
N GLY A 326 -9.41 14.58 17.02
CA GLY A 326 -8.09 15.23 16.96
C GLY A 326 -7.03 14.66 17.91
N VAL A 327 -7.28 13.47 18.49
CA VAL A 327 -6.34 12.78 19.38
C VAL A 327 -6.03 11.39 18.81
N GLU A 328 -4.75 11.14 18.51
CA GLU A 328 -4.26 9.85 18.02
C GLU A 328 -4.52 8.74 19.04
N GLY A 329 -5.09 7.62 18.58
CA GLY A 329 -5.28 6.43 19.41
C GLY A 329 -6.39 6.51 20.47
N LEU A 330 -7.10 7.63 20.60
CA LEU A 330 -8.14 7.86 21.63
C LEU A 330 -9.17 6.73 21.72
N THR A 331 -9.57 6.18 20.58
CA THR A 331 -10.51 5.05 20.52
C THR A 331 -9.91 3.78 21.14
N TYR A 332 -8.61 3.55 20.97
CA TYR A 332 -7.96 2.25 21.13
C TYR A 332 -7.25 2.06 22.48
N VAL A 333 -6.74 3.13 23.09
CA VAL A 333 -5.92 3.05 24.31
C VAL A 333 -6.75 3.02 25.60
N TRP A 334 -6.16 2.47 26.66
CA TRP A 334 -6.85 2.28 27.95
C TRP A 334 -5.98 2.69 29.14
N THR A 335 -6.56 3.45 30.05
CA THR A 335 -6.00 3.66 31.39
C THR A 335 -6.44 2.54 32.33
N MET A 336 -5.65 2.27 33.38
CA MET A 336 -6.03 1.30 34.41
C MET A 336 -7.40 1.64 35.03
N ARG A 337 -7.69 2.91 35.25
CA ARG A 337 -8.98 3.38 35.79
C ARG A 337 -10.17 3.04 34.88
N GLU A 338 -9.98 3.08 33.56
CA GLU A 338 -11.03 2.68 32.62
C GLU A 338 -11.24 1.17 32.63
N LEU A 339 -10.15 0.39 32.73
CA LEU A 339 -10.26 -1.06 32.92
C LEU A 339 -11.05 -1.38 34.19
N GLU A 340 -10.73 -0.74 35.33
CA GLU A 340 -11.48 -0.88 36.58
C GLU A 340 -12.96 -0.53 36.44
N SER A 341 -13.26 0.57 35.74
CA SER A 341 -14.63 1.01 35.53
C SER A 341 -15.45 0.05 34.67
N VAL A 342 -14.84 -0.59 33.66
CA VAL A 342 -15.55 -1.50 32.74
C VAL A 342 -15.59 -2.93 33.30
N LEU A 343 -14.50 -3.38 33.92
CA LEU A 343 -14.26 -4.77 34.27
C LEU A 343 -14.52 -5.10 35.74
N GLY A 344 -14.40 -4.13 36.66
CA GLY A 344 -14.54 -4.36 38.09
C GLY A 344 -13.49 -5.36 38.59
N GLU A 345 -13.93 -6.47 39.18
CA GLU A 345 -13.05 -7.50 39.75
C GLU A 345 -12.12 -8.17 38.71
N ASP A 346 -12.45 -8.08 37.42
CA ASP A 346 -11.61 -8.61 36.33
C ASP A 346 -10.49 -7.68 35.89
N ALA A 347 -10.46 -6.42 36.36
CA ALA A 347 -9.53 -5.41 35.84
C ALA A 347 -8.05 -5.76 36.09
N ALA A 348 -7.71 -6.23 37.29
CA ALA A 348 -6.33 -6.62 37.61
C ALA A 348 -5.84 -7.81 36.77
N TRP A 349 -6.73 -8.77 36.52
CA TRP A 349 -6.43 -9.91 35.65
C TRP A 349 -6.27 -9.47 34.20
N ALA A 350 -7.16 -8.62 33.70
CA ALA A 350 -7.07 -8.07 32.36
C ALA A 350 -5.79 -7.26 32.17
N ALA A 351 -5.38 -6.46 33.16
CA ALA A 351 -4.15 -5.70 33.10
C ALA A 351 -2.91 -6.59 32.94
N GLU A 352 -2.84 -7.71 33.68
CA GLU A 352 -1.76 -8.70 33.52
C GLU A 352 -1.76 -9.34 32.14
N VAL A 353 -2.94 -9.74 31.65
CA VAL A 353 -3.10 -10.39 30.34
C VAL A 353 -2.73 -9.45 29.20
N PHE A 354 -3.17 -8.18 29.28
CA PHE A 354 -2.96 -7.19 28.23
C PHE A 354 -1.64 -6.43 28.30
N GLY A 355 -0.77 -6.75 29.27
CA GLY A 355 0.50 -6.05 29.45
C GLY A 355 0.37 -4.61 29.97
N VAL A 356 -0.72 -4.28 30.65
CA VAL A 356 -0.94 -2.95 31.23
C VAL A 356 -0.21 -2.82 32.56
N ASP A 357 0.81 -1.96 32.60
CA ASP A 357 1.53 -1.59 33.83
C ASP A 357 1.10 -0.19 34.32
N PRO A 358 0.32 -0.09 35.41
CA PRO A 358 -0.09 1.21 35.95
C PRO A 358 1.07 2.09 36.41
N ALA A 359 2.23 1.50 36.74
CA ALA A 359 3.42 2.25 37.14
C ALA A 359 4.24 2.75 35.95
N ASN A 360 4.18 2.05 34.81
CA ASN A 360 4.90 2.40 33.59
C ASN A 360 4.00 2.26 32.35
N PRO A 361 3.04 3.17 32.14
CA PRO A 361 2.17 3.12 30.98
C PRO A 361 2.96 3.20 29.67
N ASN A 362 2.58 2.39 28.67
CA ASN A 362 3.27 2.34 27.38
C ASN A 362 2.79 3.40 26.38
N PHE A 363 1.84 4.27 26.76
CA PHE A 363 1.33 5.36 25.93
C PHE A 363 1.13 6.67 26.71
N GLU A 364 0.87 7.75 25.97
CA GLU A 364 0.71 9.08 26.53
C GLU A 364 -0.47 9.18 27.53
N HIS A 365 -0.41 10.21 28.39
CA HIS A 365 -1.47 10.51 29.37
C HIS A 365 -1.81 9.35 30.34
N GLY A 366 -0.88 8.42 30.55
CA GLY A 366 -1.07 7.27 31.42
C GLY A 366 -1.97 6.19 30.84
N ALA A 367 -2.22 6.24 29.53
CA ALA A 367 -2.93 5.22 28.79
C ALA A 367 -1.97 4.11 28.33
N ASN A 368 -2.56 3.01 27.86
CA ASN A 368 -1.84 1.85 27.39
C ASN A 368 -2.45 1.33 26.09
N VAL A 369 -1.58 0.97 25.16
CA VAL A 369 -1.90 0.08 24.05
C VAL A 369 -1.96 -1.33 24.61
N LEU A 370 -3.03 -2.06 24.28
CA LEU A 370 -3.22 -3.43 24.73
C LEU A 370 -2.37 -4.38 23.89
N GLU A 371 -1.56 -5.21 24.54
CA GLU A 371 -0.78 -6.28 23.92
C GLU A 371 -1.35 -7.64 24.32
N LEU A 372 -0.91 -8.74 23.72
CA LEU A 372 -1.22 -10.08 24.21
C LEU A 372 0.04 -10.96 24.23
N PRO A 373 0.95 -10.73 25.19
CA PRO A 373 2.26 -11.39 25.22
C PRO A 373 2.16 -12.91 25.36
N ARG A 374 1.05 -13.41 25.93
CA ARG A 374 0.79 -14.84 26.14
C ARG A 374 -0.68 -15.15 25.96
N ASP A 375 -0.98 -16.37 25.51
CA ASP A 375 -2.35 -16.82 25.36
C ASP A 375 -3.00 -17.00 26.76
N PRO A 376 -4.20 -16.46 27.00
CA PRO A 376 -4.88 -16.58 28.28
C PRO A 376 -5.20 -18.05 28.62
N GLN A 377 -4.91 -18.47 29.86
CA GLN A 377 -5.23 -19.84 30.31
C GLN A 377 -6.73 -20.07 30.52
N ASP A 378 -7.47 -19.02 30.92
CA ASP A 378 -8.91 -19.04 31.11
C ASP A 378 -9.61 -18.40 29.90
N SER A 379 -9.95 -19.22 28.91
CA SER A 379 -10.57 -18.77 27.66
C SER A 379 -11.96 -18.18 27.87
N ALA A 380 -12.74 -18.70 28.82
CA ALA A 380 -14.08 -18.19 29.10
C ALA A 380 -14.02 -16.78 29.72
N ARG A 381 -13.11 -16.58 30.69
CA ARG A 381 -12.87 -15.26 31.28
C ARG A 381 -12.31 -14.28 30.25
N TRP A 382 -11.37 -14.74 29.41
CA TRP A 382 -10.83 -13.95 28.30
C TRP A 382 -11.92 -13.43 27.38
N GLU A 383 -12.78 -14.29 26.84
CA GLU A 383 -13.84 -13.87 25.93
C GLU A 383 -14.82 -12.90 26.61
N ALA A 384 -15.17 -13.14 27.88
CA ALA A 384 -16.02 -12.22 28.64
C ALA A 384 -15.38 -10.83 28.82
N VAL A 385 -14.09 -10.77 29.14
CA VAL A 385 -13.34 -9.52 29.29
C VAL A 385 -13.21 -8.79 27.96
N ARG A 386 -12.77 -9.50 26.91
CA ARG A 386 -12.65 -8.96 25.55
C ARG A 386 -13.98 -8.39 25.06
N HIS A 387 -15.08 -9.12 25.25
CA HIS A 387 -16.41 -8.66 24.86
C HIS A 387 -16.85 -7.40 25.61
N ARG A 388 -16.61 -7.32 26.93
CA ARG A 388 -16.95 -6.13 27.74
C ARG A 388 -16.13 -4.90 27.34
N LEU A 389 -14.82 -5.07 27.13
CA LEU A 389 -13.94 -3.99 26.68
C LEU A 389 -14.32 -3.53 25.27
N LEU A 390 -14.57 -4.45 24.34
CA LEU A 390 -15.00 -4.11 23.00
C LEU A 390 -16.36 -3.39 23.01
N GLY A 391 -17.31 -3.86 23.82
CA GLY A 391 -18.61 -3.21 24.01
C GLY A 391 -18.47 -1.77 24.54
N ALA A 392 -17.60 -1.56 25.53
CA ALA A 392 -17.29 -0.22 26.03
C ALA A 392 -16.58 0.64 24.97
N ARG A 393 -15.66 0.06 24.18
CA ARG A 393 -14.95 0.76 23.10
C ARG A 393 -15.90 1.27 22.03
N ARG A 394 -16.90 0.47 21.65
CA ARG A 394 -17.91 0.84 20.64
C ARG A 394 -18.80 2.02 21.05
N LEU A 395 -18.82 2.38 22.34
CA LEU A 395 -19.52 3.57 22.85
C LEU A 395 -18.64 4.84 22.88
N ARG A 396 -17.33 4.69 22.66
CA ARG A 396 -16.41 5.83 22.51
C ARG A 396 -16.62 6.48 21.15
N ALA A 397 -16.14 7.72 21.00
CA ALA A 397 -15.92 8.29 19.67
C ALA A 397 -15.12 7.27 18.83
N GLN A 398 -15.46 7.14 17.55
CA GLN A 398 -14.84 6.18 16.64
C GLN A 398 -14.00 6.93 15.61
N PRO A 399 -12.90 6.33 15.11
CA PRO A 399 -12.10 6.94 14.05
C PRO A 399 -12.96 7.15 12.80
N GLY A 400 -12.65 8.23 12.07
CA GLY A 400 -13.23 8.46 10.76
C GLY A 400 -12.94 7.29 9.82
N ARG A 401 -13.92 6.89 9.01
CA ARG A 401 -13.75 5.87 7.97
C ARG A 401 -13.70 6.56 6.61
N ASP A 402 -12.67 6.26 5.82
CA ASP A 402 -12.63 6.68 4.42
C ASP A 402 -13.34 5.64 3.57
N ASP A 403 -14.60 5.90 3.22
CA ASP A 403 -15.45 5.00 2.44
C ASP A 403 -15.06 4.88 0.95
N LYS A 404 -13.97 5.53 0.54
CA LYS A 404 -13.46 5.40 -0.84
C LYS A 404 -13.08 3.94 -1.11
N VAL A 405 -13.61 3.41 -2.20
CA VAL A 405 -13.20 2.11 -2.73
C VAL A 405 -12.04 2.36 -3.69
N VAL A 406 -10.82 1.99 -3.30
CA VAL A 406 -9.62 2.05 -4.17
C VAL A 406 -9.44 0.71 -4.87
N ALA A 407 -9.31 0.74 -6.20
CA ALA A 407 -9.29 -0.46 -7.03
C ALA A 407 -8.14 -1.41 -6.68
N ALA A 408 -6.91 -0.92 -6.60
CA ALA A 408 -5.76 -1.74 -6.20
C ALA A 408 -5.98 -2.45 -4.86
N TRP A 409 -6.41 -1.71 -3.84
CA TRP A 409 -6.56 -2.23 -2.48
C TRP A 409 -7.70 -3.24 -2.38
N ASN A 410 -8.78 -3.02 -3.11
CA ASN A 410 -9.85 -3.99 -3.22
C ASN A 410 -9.41 -5.24 -4.01
N GLY A 411 -8.59 -5.09 -5.05
CA GLY A 411 -7.96 -6.21 -5.76
C GLY A 411 -7.13 -7.10 -4.84
N LEU A 412 -6.30 -6.49 -3.98
CA LEU A 412 -5.53 -7.20 -2.94
C LEU A 412 -6.44 -7.88 -1.91
N ALA A 413 -7.49 -7.19 -1.44
CA ALA A 413 -8.46 -7.77 -0.50
C ALA A 413 -9.20 -8.97 -1.09
N ILE A 414 -9.61 -8.90 -2.36
CA ILE A 414 -10.22 -10.02 -3.10
C ILE A 414 -9.25 -11.20 -3.15
N ALA A 415 -7.99 -10.96 -3.53
CA ALA A 415 -6.98 -12.01 -3.59
C ALA A 415 -6.73 -12.67 -2.23
N ALA A 416 -6.62 -11.86 -1.16
CA ALA A 416 -6.39 -12.35 0.21
C ALA A 416 -7.58 -13.14 0.77
N LEU A 417 -8.81 -12.67 0.55
CA LEU A 417 -10.03 -13.36 0.98
C LEU A 417 -10.23 -14.67 0.21
N ALA A 418 -9.91 -14.70 -1.09
CA ALA A 418 -9.95 -15.92 -1.89
C ALA A 418 -8.90 -16.94 -1.41
N GLU A 419 -7.67 -16.50 -1.10
CA GLU A 419 -6.63 -17.35 -0.50
C GLU A 419 -7.04 -17.88 0.88
N TYR A 420 -7.59 -17.03 1.73
CA TYR A 420 -8.08 -17.45 3.05
C TYR A 420 -9.24 -18.47 2.91
N ALA A 421 -10.21 -18.20 2.02
CA ALA A 421 -11.35 -19.08 1.80
C ALA A 421 -10.95 -20.43 1.19
N SER A 422 -9.95 -20.47 0.30
CA SER A 422 -9.47 -21.73 -0.28
C SER A 422 -8.84 -22.65 0.77
N ARG A 423 -8.21 -22.08 1.80
CA ARG A 423 -7.58 -22.83 2.91
C ARG A 423 -8.55 -23.26 3.99
N THR A 424 -9.52 -22.42 4.31
CA THR A 424 -10.42 -22.62 5.47
C THR A 424 -11.80 -23.13 5.09
N GLY A 425 -12.21 -22.97 3.83
CA GLY A 425 -13.58 -23.18 3.39
C GLY A 425 -14.56 -22.08 3.84
N HIS A 426 -14.07 -20.92 4.29
CA HIS A 426 -14.91 -19.83 4.80
C HIS A 426 -15.73 -19.15 3.68
N ARG A 427 -16.98 -19.60 3.52
CA ARG A 427 -17.87 -19.21 2.42
C ARG A 427 -18.18 -17.72 2.37
N ASP A 428 -18.35 -17.08 3.54
CA ASP A 428 -18.72 -15.67 3.58
C ASP A 428 -17.59 -14.76 3.10
N SER A 429 -16.32 -15.16 3.31
CA SER A 429 -15.16 -14.45 2.77
C SER A 429 -15.11 -14.53 1.25
N LEU A 430 -15.37 -15.71 0.68
CA LEU A 430 -15.45 -15.87 -0.78
C LEU A 430 -16.59 -15.04 -1.38
N LEU A 431 -17.78 -15.07 -0.76
CA LEU A 431 -18.91 -14.25 -1.21
C LEU A 431 -18.62 -12.74 -1.11
N ALA A 432 -17.87 -12.31 -0.08
CA ALA A 432 -17.44 -10.92 0.03
C ALA A 432 -16.46 -10.53 -1.08
N ALA A 433 -15.50 -11.40 -1.39
CA ALA A 433 -14.57 -11.21 -2.51
C ALA A 433 -15.29 -11.11 -3.86
N GLU A 434 -16.28 -11.98 -4.12
CA GLU A 434 -17.10 -11.94 -5.34
C GLU A 434 -17.93 -10.65 -5.45
N ARG A 435 -18.51 -10.17 -4.33
CA ARG A 435 -19.25 -8.89 -4.31
C ARG A 435 -18.34 -7.70 -4.62
N ALA A 436 -17.15 -7.67 -4.03
CA ALA A 436 -16.18 -6.61 -4.30
C ALA A 436 -15.72 -6.65 -5.76
N ALA A 437 -15.47 -7.84 -6.32
CA ALA A 437 -15.12 -8.00 -7.73
C ALA A 437 -16.23 -7.50 -8.67
N GLU A 438 -17.49 -7.77 -8.33
CA GLU A 438 -18.64 -7.27 -9.09
C GLU A 438 -18.80 -5.75 -9.00
N LEU A 439 -18.51 -5.14 -7.84
CA LEU A 439 -18.47 -3.69 -7.72
C LEU A 439 -17.40 -3.09 -8.64
N LEU A 440 -16.16 -3.59 -8.59
CA LEU A 440 -15.08 -3.11 -9.44
C LEU A 440 -15.44 -3.24 -10.92
N ARG A 441 -15.98 -4.39 -11.32
CA ARG A 441 -16.42 -4.64 -12.70
C ARG A 441 -17.51 -3.68 -13.17
N ARG A 442 -18.45 -3.31 -12.29
CA ARG A 442 -19.63 -2.51 -12.64
C ARG A 442 -19.34 -1.00 -12.59
N VAL A 443 -18.52 -0.56 -11.64
CA VAL A 443 -18.31 0.86 -11.33
C VAL A 443 -16.95 1.36 -11.82
N HIS A 444 -15.89 0.55 -11.66
CA HIS A 444 -14.53 1.00 -11.97
C HIS A 444 -14.12 0.70 -13.41
N ILE A 445 -14.60 -0.39 -14.01
CA ILE A 445 -14.22 -0.79 -15.37
C ILE A 445 -15.20 -0.19 -16.38
N GLY A 446 -14.70 0.73 -17.20
CA GLY A 446 -15.42 1.37 -18.30
C GLY A 446 -15.71 0.41 -19.46
N ALA A 447 -16.56 0.87 -20.39
CA ALA A 447 -16.92 0.08 -21.58
C ALA A 447 -15.74 -0.14 -22.55
N ASP A 448 -14.72 0.72 -22.46
CA ASP A 448 -13.44 0.65 -23.16
C ASP A 448 -12.41 -0.26 -22.44
N GLY A 449 -12.77 -0.84 -21.28
CA GLY A 449 -11.87 -1.66 -20.47
C GLY A 449 -10.94 -0.86 -19.57
N ARG A 450 -11.03 0.48 -19.59
CA ARG A 450 -10.21 1.36 -18.74
C ARG A 450 -10.77 1.37 -17.32
N LEU A 451 -9.85 1.41 -16.36
CA LEU A 451 -10.16 1.37 -14.95
C LEU A 451 -10.12 2.78 -14.35
N ALA A 452 -11.11 3.14 -13.54
CA ALA A 452 -11.08 4.29 -12.64
C ALA A 452 -10.47 3.87 -11.29
N ARG A 453 -9.54 4.69 -10.77
CA ARG A 453 -8.77 4.32 -9.58
C ARG A 453 -9.64 4.18 -8.33
N ALA A 454 -10.59 5.08 -8.15
CA ALA A 454 -11.40 5.15 -6.96
C ALA A 454 -12.90 5.26 -7.28
N SER A 455 -13.74 4.92 -6.31
CA SER A 455 -15.15 5.29 -6.29
C SER A 455 -15.61 5.63 -4.88
N LEU A 456 -16.70 6.39 -4.78
CA LEU A 456 -17.35 6.70 -3.51
C LEU A 456 -18.86 6.75 -3.73
N ALA A 457 -19.63 6.16 -2.82
CA ALA A 457 -21.09 6.10 -2.91
C ALA A 457 -21.60 5.53 -4.26
N GLY A 458 -20.85 4.58 -4.83
CA GLY A 458 -21.16 3.91 -6.10
C GLY A 458 -20.84 4.71 -7.37
N ALA A 459 -20.20 5.89 -7.24
CA ALA A 459 -19.75 6.71 -8.36
C ALA A 459 -18.23 6.66 -8.50
N ALA A 460 -17.74 6.32 -9.69
CA ALA A 460 -16.32 6.35 -10.01
C ALA A 460 -15.76 7.77 -10.01
N SER A 461 -14.53 7.93 -9.54
CA SER A 461 -13.76 9.17 -9.63
C SER A 461 -13.26 9.40 -11.06
N GLU A 462 -12.94 10.65 -11.39
CA GLU A 462 -12.27 11.00 -12.65
C GLU A 462 -10.78 10.58 -12.68
N ALA A 463 -10.22 10.18 -11.53
CA ALA A 463 -8.84 9.70 -11.46
C ALA A 463 -8.67 8.38 -12.25
N PRO A 464 -7.79 8.36 -13.28
CA PRO A 464 -7.54 7.16 -14.06
C PRO A 464 -6.79 6.13 -13.20
N GLY A 465 -7.06 4.85 -13.45
CA GLY A 465 -6.31 3.75 -12.87
C GLY A 465 -4.85 3.78 -13.30
N ILE A 466 -3.97 3.43 -12.37
CA ILE A 466 -2.53 3.26 -12.61
C ILE A 466 -2.16 1.77 -12.67
N LEU A 467 -0.92 1.44 -13.03
CA LEU A 467 -0.43 0.06 -13.19
C LEU A 467 -0.81 -0.84 -12.01
N GLU A 468 -0.63 -0.34 -10.78
CA GLU A 468 -0.99 -1.03 -9.54
C GLU A 468 -2.46 -1.47 -9.53
N ASP A 469 -3.39 -0.61 -9.97
CA ASP A 469 -4.82 -0.88 -9.97
C ASP A 469 -5.16 -2.00 -10.95
N TYR A 470 -4.65 -1.94 -12.17
CA TYR A 470 -4.90 -2.99 -13.16
C TYR A 470 -4.32 -4.33 -12.70
N ALA A 471 -3.09 -4.31 -12.17
CA ALA A 471 -2.38 -5.51 -11.76
C ALA A 471 -3.02 -6.19 -10.54
N ALA A 472 -3.34 -5.44 -9.49
CA ALA A 472 -3.95 -5.99 -8.29
C ALA A 472 -5.39 -6.50 -8.54
N VAL A 473 -6.18 -5.80 -9.38
CA VAL A 473 -7.52 -6.27 -9.74
C VAL A 473 -7.45 -7.52 -10.62
N ALA A 474 -6.53 -7.57 -11.59
CA ALA A 474 -6.29 -8.78 -12.38
C ALA A 474 -5.90 -9.97 -11.48
N LEU A 475 -5.00 -9.75 -10.51
CA LEU A 475 -4.61 -10.75 -9.54
C LEU A 475 -5.81 -11.27 -8.71
N GLY A 476 -6.63 -10.36 -8.17
CA GLY A 476 -7.85 -10.74 -7.44
C GLY A 476 -8.82 -11.56 -8.29
N PHE A 477 -9.06 -11.16 -9.54
CA PHE A 477 -9.94 -11.86 -10.46
C PHE A 477 -9.40 -13.25 -10.85
N LEU A 478 -8.09 -13.39 -11.05
CA LEU A 478 -7.46 -14.69 -11.30
C LEU A 478 -7.61 -15.64 -10.11
N ARG A 479 -7.53 -15.11 -8.88
CA ARG A 479 -7.73 -15.89 -7.65
C ARG A 479 -9.17 -16.36 -7.45
N LEU A 480 -10.16 -15.60 -7.92
CA LEU A 480 -11.56 -16.06 -7.95
C LEU A 480 -11.80 -17.14 -9.01
N GLY A 481 -11.13 -17.04 -10.17
CA GLY A 481 -11.25 -18.00 -11.27
C GLY A 481 -12.60 -17.97 -11.99
N GLY A 482 -12.87 -19.01 -12.80
CA GLY A 482 -14.10 -19.09 -13.60
C GLY A 482 -14.23 -17.93 -14.59
N ASP A 483 -15.39 -17.28 -14.63
CA ASP A 483 -15.66 -16.15 -15.53
C ASP A 483 -14.78 -14.93 -15.22
N TRP A 484 -14.18 -14.85 -14.03
CA TRP A 484 -13.27 -13.76 -13.65
C TRP A 484 -11.92 -13.86 -14.36
N THR A 485 -11.48 -15.06 -14.76
CA THR A 485 -10.22 -15.26 -15.48
C THR A 485 -10.18 -14.46 -16.79
N ALA A 486 -11.23 -14.54 -17.60
CA ALA A 486 -11.30 -13.81 -18.87
C ALA A 486 -11.28 -12.28 -18.66
N ARG A 487 -11.83 -11.80 -17.53
CA ARG A 487 -11.81 -10.38 -17.17
C ARG A 487 -10.42 -9.92 -16.74
N ALA A 488 -9.73 -10.75 -15.96
CA ALA A 488 -8.34 -10.49 -15.59
C ALA A 488 -7.43 -10.41 -16.81
N GLN A 489 -7.60 -11.31 -17.78
CA GLN A 489 -6.83 -11.25 -19.04
C GLN A 489 -7.05 -9.92 -19.76
N GLY A 490 -8.29 -9.42 -19.82
CA GLY A 490 -8.57 -8.10 -20.40
C GLY A 490 -7.81 -6.95 -19.70
N LEU A 491 -7.66 -7.01 -18.37
CA LEU A 491 -6.86 -6.03 -17.61
C LEU A 491 -5.36 -6.18 -17.88
N ILE A 492 -4.86 -7.41 -18.03
CA ILE A 492 -3.45 -7.65 -18.40
C ILE A 492 -3.16 -7.11 -19.81
N GLU A 493 -4.10 -7.25 -20.76
CA GLU A 493 -3.94 -6.63 -22.09
C GLU A 493 -3.87 -5.11 -22.01
N GLN A 494 -4.65 -4.47 -21.12
CA GLN A 494 -4.53 -3.03 -20.86
C GLN A 494 -3.14 -2.65 -20.31
N ILE A 495 -2.54 -3.49 -19.46
CA ILE A 495 -1.16 -3.32 -18.99
C ILE A 495 -0.18 -3.35 -20.17
N ARG A 496 -0.31 -4.37 -21.03
CA ARG A 496 0.58 -4.58 -22.19
C ARG A 496 0.46 -3.46 -23.23
N GLU A 497 -0.73 -2.91 -23.42
CA GLU A 497 -0.99 -1.85 -24.39
C GLU A 497 -0.53 -0.47 -23.89
N HIS A 498 -0.78 -0.14 -22.62
CA HIS A 498 -0.68 1.24 -22.15
C HIS A 498 0.45 1.50 -21.17
N PHE A 499 0.92 0.49 -20.44
CA PHE A 499 1.86 0.69 -19.34
C PHE A 499 3.28 0.20 -19.65
N THR A 500 3.48 -0.55 -20.73
CA THR A 500 4.84 -1.00 -21.11
C THR A 500 5.75 0.15 -21.51
N ASP A 501 7.05 -0.03 -21.28
CA ASP A 501 8.11 0.80 -21.85
C ASP A 501 8.62 0.27 -23.21
N PHE A 502 8.04 -0.81 -23.73
CA PHE A 502 8.47 -1.56 -24.92
C PHE A 502 9.87 -2.20 -24.80
N GLU A 503 10.50 -2.05 -23.64
CA GLU A 503 11.79 -2.63 -23.31
C GLU A 503 11.68 -3.74 -22.28
N GLY A 504 10.47 -4.24 -22.00
CA GLY A 504 10.22 -5.33 -21.06
C GLY A 504 9.83 -4.86 -19.65
N GLY A 505 9.72 -3.56 -19.44
CA GLY A 505 9.34 -2.95 -18.17
C GLY A 505 8.02 -2.20 -18.24
N PHE A 506 7.70 -1.49 -17.16
CA PHE A 506 6.45 -0.76 -17.04
C PHE A 506 6.65 0.64 -16.46
N PHE A 507 5.75 1.53 -16.85
CA PHE A 507 5.49 2.80 -16.19
C PHE A 507 4.27 2.68 -15.29
N ASP A 508 4.21 3.51 -14.25
CA ASP A 508 3.08 3.53 -13.31
C ASP A 508 1.83 4.14 -13.94
N THR A 509 1.99 5.10 -14.85
CA THR A 509 0.89 5.76 -15.57
C THR A 509 0.75 5.24 -16.99
N ALA A 510 -0.46 5.30 -17.55
CA ALA A 510 -0.72 4.90 -18.93
C ALA A 510 -0.04 5.86 -19.95
N ALA A 511 0.28 5.36 -21.15
CA ALA A 511 0.99 6.12 -22.18
C ALA A 511 0.19 7.31 -22.74
N ASP A 512 -1.14 7.28 -22.56
CA ASP A 512 -2.11 8.30 -22.94
C ASP A 512 -2.57 9.16 -21.74
N ALA A 513 -1.97 8.97 -20.56
CA ALA A 513 -2.27 9.78 -19.38
C ALA A 513 -1.79 11.23 -19.51
N GLU A 514 -2.21 12.09 -18.58
CA GLU A 514 -1.70 13.46 -18.46
C GLU A 514 -0.17 13.45 -18.40
N ALA A 515 0.47 14.24 -19.27
CA ALA A 515 1.92 14.35 -19.30
C ALA A 515 2.41 15.17 -18.10
N LEU A 516 3.06 14.48 -17.16
CA LEU A 516 3.74 15.10 -16.02
C LEU A 516 5.22 15.35 -16.32
N VAL A 517 5.92 16.01 -15.39
CA VAL A 517 7.35 16.35 -15.50
C VAL A 517 8.21 15.12 -15.78
N THR A 518 7.88 14.00 -15.13
CA THR A 518 8.43 12.67 -15.41
C THR A 518 7.28 11.66 -15.49
N ARG A 519 7.51 10.54 -16.18
CA ARG A 519 6.61 9.38 -16.14
C ARG A 519 7.20 8.37 -15.15
N PRO A 520 6.60 8.18 -13.96
CA PRO A 520 7.14 7.27 -12.95
C PRO A 520 7.13 5.81 -13.44
N ALA A 521 8.11 5.06 -12.96
CA ALA A 521 8.31 3.63 -13.23
C ALA A 521 8.94 2.98 -11.98
N ASP A 522 8.23 3.07 -10.86
CA ASP A 522 8.77 2.65 -9.57
C ASP A 522 8.73 1.13 -9.41
N VAL A 523 9.90 0.54 -9.17
CA VAL A 523 10.06 -0.89 -8.87
C VAL A 523 10.07 -1.17 -7.38
N HIS A 524 10.18 -0.13 -6.54
CA HIS A 524 10.33 -0.31 -5.11
C HIS A 524 8.99 -0.60 -4.44
N ASP A 525 8.97 -1.62 -3.61
CA ASP A 525 7.86 -1.95 -2.76
C ASP A 525 7.73 -0.91 -1.64
N GLY A 526 6.49 -0.50 -1.40
CA GLY A 526 6.10 0.28 -0.23
C GLY A 526 5.52 -0.65 0.85
N PRO A 527 4.40 -0.26 1.48
CA PRO A 527 3.60 -1.19 2.29
C PRO A 527 3.09 -2.40 1.49
N THR A 528 2.82 -2.19 0.20
CA THR A 528 2.45 -3.20 -0.80
C THR A 528 3.56 -3.41 -1.82
N ALA A 529 3.46 -4.50 -2.59
CA ALA A 529 4.33 -4.70 -3.75
C ALA A 529 4.14 -3.58 -4.78
N SER A 530 5.21 -3.20 -5.48
CA SER A 530 5.14 -2.18 -6.54
C SER A 530 4.16 -2.59 -7.65
N GLY A 531 3.62 -1.61 -8.39
CA GLY A 531 2.76 -1.89 -9.54
C GLY A 531 3.44 -2.83 -10.56
N TRP A 532 4.76 -2.69 -10.72
CA TRP A 532 5.59 -3.56 -11.53
C TRP A 532 5.63 -5.00 -11.00
N ALA A 533 5.87 -5.18 -9.70
CA ALA A 533 5.85 -6.49 -9.05
C ALA A 533 4.48 -7.16 -9.15
N LEU A 534 3.41 -6.40 -8.93
CA LEU A 534 2.03 -6.89 -9.05
C LEU A 534 1.70 -7.29 -10.49
N ALA A 535 2.16 -6.54 -11.49
CA ALA A 535 1.95 -6.87 -12.90
C ALA A 535 2.64 -8.19 -13.26
N ALA A 536 3.90 -8.36 -12.84
CA ALA A 536 4.62 -9.62 -13.02
C ALA A 536 3.90 -10.79 -12.30
N ALA A 537 3.40 -10.57 -11.07
CA ALA A 537 2.64 -11.58 -10.34
C ALA A 537 1.33 -11.95 -11.05
N ALA A 538 0.56 -10.97 -11.53
CA ALA A 538 -0.69 -11.21 -12.25
C ALA A 538 -0.47 -11.96 -13.57
N MET A 539 0.59 -11.62 -14.32
CA MET A 539 0.99 -12.36 -15.52
C MET A 539 1.37 -13.81 -15.20
N LEU A 540 2.12 -14.05 -14.11
CA LEU A 540 2.45 -15.41 -13.70
C LEU A 540 1.22 -16.22 -13.29
N GLU A 541 0.28 -15.62 -12.56
CA GLU A 541 -1.00 -16.28 -12.25
C GLU A 541 -1.82 -16.56 -13.51
N ALA A 542 -1.83 -15.63 -14.47
CA ALA A 542 -2.50 -15.85 -15.74
C ALA A 542 -1.89 -17.03 -16.49
N PHE A 543 -0.56 -17.12 -16.57
CA PHE A 543 0.13 -18.29 -17.11
C PHE A 543 -0.28 -19.58 -16.39
N GLN A 544 -0.34 -19.60 -15.05
CA GLN A 544 -0.73 -20.80 -14.31
C GLN A 544 -2.16 -21.26 -14.61
N VAL A 545 -3.08 -20.31 -14.82
CA VAL A 545 -4.49 -20.61 -15.09
C VAL A 545 -4.73 -21.00 -16.55
N THR A 546 -4.02 -20.39 -17.49
CA THR A 546 -4.31 -20.50 -18.93
C THR A 546 -3.34 -21.40 -19.69
N GLY A 547 -2.12 -21.56 -19.19
CA GLY A 547 -1.00 -22.17 -19.90
C GLY A 547 -0.42 -21.31 -21.03
N ASP A 548 -0.81 -20.03 -21.15
CA ASP A 548 -0.30 -19.13 -22.18
C ASP A 548 1.09 -18.60 -21.80
N GLU A 549 2.10 -19.14 -22.47
CA GLU A 549 3.52 -18.82 -22.29
C GLU A 549 3.84 -17.33 -22.49
N THR A 550 3.01 -16.59 -23.23
CA THR A 550 3.18 -15.15 -23.43
C THR A 550 3.23 -14.41 -22.08
N TYR A 551 2.38 -14.79 -21.13
CA TYR A 551 2.36 -14.16 -19.81
C TYR A 551 3.59 -14.52 -18.98
N LYS A 552 4.08 -15.77 -19.08
CA LYS A 552 5.33 -16.19 -18.42
C LYS A 552 6.52 -15.38 -18.94
N ASP A 553 6.58 -15.22 -20.25
CA ASP A 553 7.63 -14.47 -20.93
C ASP A 553 7.59 -12.97 -20.58
N ASP A 554 6.40 -12.35 -20.53
CA ASP A 554 6.24 -10.95 -20.12
C ASP A 554 6.65 -10.73 -18.67
N ALA A 555 6.25 -11.63 -17.76
CA ALA A 555 6.70 -11.58 -16.36
C ALA A 555 8.22 -11.76 -16.23
N TRP A 556 8.81 -12.64 -17.04
CA TRP A 556 10.26 -12.81 -17.07
C TRP A 556 10.98 -11.53 -17.51
N ARG A 557 10.50 -10.86 -18.56
CA ARG A 557 11.07 -9.58 -19.03
C ARG A 557 11.01 -8.50 -17.96
N ALA A 558 9.88 -8.43 -17.25
CA ALA A 558 9.69 -7.50 -16.14
C ALA A 558 10.74 -7.69 -15.04
N VAL A 559 11.00 -8.94 -14.66
CA VAL A 559 12.04 -9.29 -13.66
C VAL A 559 13.44 -9.01 -14.21
N ALA A 560 13.74 -9.45 -15.43
CA ALA A 560 15.06 -9.30 -16.03
C ALA A 560 15.45 -7.82 -16.21
N ARG A 561 14.50 -6.98 -16.60
CA ARG A 561 14.70 -5.53 -16.74
C ARG A 561 15.02 -4.86 -15.41
N ALA A 562 14.37 -5.29 -14.33
CA ALA A 562 14.58 -4.75 -12.99
C ALA A 562 15.80 -5.35 -12.25
N GLU A 563 16.47 -6.36 -12.82
CA GLU A 563 17.57 -7.11 -12.17
C GLU A 563 18.65 -6.21 -11.52
N PRO A 564 19.16 -5.13 -12.17
CA PRO A 564 20.20 -4.31 -11.54
C PRO A 564 19.70 -3.62 -10.26
N VAL A 565 18.44 -3.18 -10.25
CA VAL A 565 17.80 -2.56 -9.08
C VAL A 565 17.50 -3.58 -8.02
N MET A 566 17.03 -4.76 -8.43
CA MET A 566 16.78 -5.89 -7.53
C MET A 566 18.04 -6.31 -6.79
N ALA A 567 19.18 -6.40 -7.49
CA ALA A 567 20.47 -6.72 -6.89
C ALA A 567 20.96 -5.64 -5.93
N ALA A 568 20.69 -4.36 -6.23
CA ALA A 568 21.10 -3.24 -5.39
C ALA A 568 20.23 -3.08 -4.13
N ASN A 569 18.92 -3.35 -4.23
CA ASN A 569 17.96 -3.11 -3.15
C ASN A 569 17.04 -4.31 -2.84
N PRO A 570 17.57 -5.51 -2.52
CA PRO A 570 16.76 -6.74 -2.45
C PRO A 570 15.50 -6.66 -1.57
N ARG A 571 15.63 -6.01 -0.40
CA ARG A 571 14.53 -5.86 0.56
C ARG A 571 13.39 -4.99 0.03
N PHE A 572 13.70 -3.98 -0.79
CA PHE A 572 12.74 -3.03 -1.32
C PHE A 572 12.24 -3.41 -2.71
N THR A 573 12.65 -4.54 -3.28
CA THR A 573 12.11 -5.07 -4.53
C THR A 573 11.71 -6.54 -4.34
N ALA A 574 11.31 -6.89 -3.12
CA ALA A 574 11.00 -8.25 -2.73
C ALA A 574 9.80 -8.82 -3.49
N GLY A 575 8.84 -7.98 -3.90
CA GLY A 575 7.74 -8.39 -4.77
C GLY A 575 8.23 -8.95 -6.11
N LEU A 576 9.22 -8.30 -6.73
CA LEU A 576 9.86 -8.80 -7.95
C LEU A 576 10.70 -10.06 -7.69
N HIS A 577 11.34 -10.18 -6.53
CA HIS A 577 12.02 -11.41 -6.14
C HIS A 577 11.03 -12.58 -5.93
N ALA A 578 9.85 -12.33 -5.38
CA ALA A 578 8.78 -13.33 -5.26
C ALA A 578 8.27 -13.78 -6.65
N ALA A 579 8.12 -12.85 -7.60
CA ALA A 579 7.83 -13.17 -9.00
C ALA A 579 8.94 -14.02 -9.64
N ALA A 580 10.21 -13.68 -9.38
CA ALA A 580 11.36 -14.45 -9.86
C ALA A 580 11.43 -15.87 -9.26
N GLU A 581 11.07 -16.04 -7.98
CA GLU A 581 10.92 -17.36 -7.34
C GLU A 581 9.81 -18.19 -8.00
N ALA A 582 8.67 -17.57 -8.32
CA ALA A 582 7.57 -18.23 -9.04
C ALA A 582 7.97 -18.66 -10.46
N LEU A 583 8.70 -17.82 -11.21
CA LEU A 583 9.30 -18.17 -12.51
C LEU A 583 10.26 -19.37 -12.40
N ALA A 584 11.14 -19.37 -11.39
CA ALA A 584 12.07 -20.47 -11.16
C ALA A 584 11.36 -21.81 -10.88
N ARG A 585 10.18 -21.78 -10.26
CA ARG A 585 9.34 -22.98 -10.04
C ARG A 585 8.63 -23.44 -11.30
N ALA A 586 8.05 -22.53 -12.07
CA ALA A 586 7.35 -22.85 -13.32
C ALA A 586 8.23 -23.67 -14.28
N LEU A 587 9.49 -23.25 -14.45
CA LEU A 587 10.46 -23.92 -15.32
C LEU A 587 10.88 -25.32 -14.82
N ARG A 588 10.81 -25.59 -13.51
CA ARG A 588 11.09 -26.93 -12.96
C ARG A 588 9.96 -27.91 -13.28
N THR A 589 8.72 -27.45 -13.27
CA THR A 589 7.55 -28.29 -13.58
C THR A 589 7.61 -28.78 -15.03
N GLU A 590 7.94 -27.89 -15.98
CA GLU A 590 8.11 -28.22 -17.41
C GLU A 590 9.19 -29.30 -17.65
N LEU A 591 10.31 -29.22 -16.93
CA LEU A 591 11.40 -30.22 -17.02
C LEU A 591 10.98 -31.59 -16.46
N SER A 592 10.02 -31.63 -15.52
CA SER A 592 9.55 -32.86 -14.88
C SER A 592 8.44 -33.58 -15.66
N THR A 593 7.59 -32.85 -16.41
CA THR A 593 6.48 -33.39 -17.20
C THR A 593 6.89 -33.86 -18.61
N GLY A 594 8.17 -33.77 -18.96
CA GLY A 594 8.71 -34.17 -20.26
C GLY A 594 8.56 -35.65 -20.63
N HIS A 595 8.03 -36.52 -19.76
CA HIS A 595 7.73 -37.94 -20.03
C HIS A 595 6.41 -38.39 -19.36
N GLY A 596 5.26 -38.22 -20.03
CA GLY A 596 4.01 -38.89 -19.63
C GLY A 596 2.73 -38.22 -20.14
N GLU A 597 1.87 -39.00 -20.81
CA GLU A 597 0.59 -38.58 -21.37
C GLU A 597 -0.36 -37.93 -20.34
N LEU A 598 -0.94 -36.78 -20.70
CA LEU A 598 -2.00 -36.12 -19.93
C LEU A 598 -3.32 -36.87 -20.11
N SER A 599 -3.79 -37.55 -19.06
CA SER A 599 -5.15 -38.10 -19.01
C SER A 599 -6.16 -37.01 -18.66
N THR A 600 -7.17 -36.85 -19.51
CA THR A 600 -8.33 -35.97 -19.32
C THR A 600 -9.32 -36.58 -18.30
N GLY A 601 -9.63 -35.84 -17.23
CA GLY A 601 -10.63 -36.28 -16.25
C GLY A 601 -10.88 -35.31 -15.08
N GLY A 602 -11.83 -34.39 -15.27
CA GLY A 602 -12.67 -33.70 -14.29
C GLY A 602 -12.21 -33.48 -12.83
N ASN A 603 -11.77 -32.24 -12.53
CA ASN A 603 -12.23 -31.41 -11.41
C ASN A 603 -11.62 -30.00 -11.58
N PHE A 604 -12.39 -29.07 -12.14
CA PHE A 604 -11.99 -27.67 -12.28
C PHE A 604 -12.27 -26.91 -10.99
N LEU A 605 -11.32 -26.95 -10.06
CA LEU A 605 -11.07 -25.95 -9.03
C LEU A 605 -9.59 -26.13 -8.62
N LEU A 606 -8.86 -25.01 -8.58
CA LEU A 606 -7.44 -24.79 -8.23
C LEU A 606 -6.51 -24.57 -9.45
N PRO A 607 -6.17 -23.30 -9.78
CA PRO A 607 -4.82 -23.01 -10.26
C PRO A 607 -3.87 -23.44 -9.15
N LEU A 608 -2.84 -24.24 -9.50
CA LEU A 608 -1.88 -24.90 -8.61
C LEU A 608 -1.95 -24.43 -7.16
N ASP A 609 -2.21 -25.38 -6.25
CA ASP A 609 -1.81 -25.27 -4.85
C ASP A 609 -0.44 -24.58 -4.83
N TYR A 610 -0.40 -23.28 -4.57
CA TYR A 610 0.81 -22.71 -4.03
C TYR A 610 0.95 -23.52 -2.76
N PRO A 611 2.01 -24.32 -2.62
CA PRO A 611 2.16 -25.07 -1.40
C PRO A 611 1.98 -24.07 -0.26
N ALA A 612 1.21 -24.45 0.77
CA ALA A 612 1.43 -23.80 2.06
C ALA A 612 2.96 -23.76 2.23
N CYS A 613 3.55 -22.75 2.88
CA CYS A 613 5.02 -22.72 3.06
C CYS A 613 5.59 -24.13 3.34
N CYS A 614 4.81 -24.96 4.04
CA CYS A 614 5.13 -26.32 4.43
C CYS A 614 4.43 -27.50 3.72
N SER A 615 3.71 -27.40 2.59
CA SER A 615 3.18 -28.62 1.94
C SER A 615 4.24 -29.26 1.03
N ARG A 616 5.14 -30.04 1.66
CA ARG A 616 5.89 -31.13 1.03
C ARG A 616 5.34 -32.48 1.47
#